data_AF-A0A523PAJ7-F1
#
_entry.id   AF-A0A523PAJ7-F1
#
_cell.length_a   1.000
_cell.length_b   1.000
_cell.length_c   1.000
_cell.angle_alpha   90.00
_cell.angle_beta   90.00
_cell.angle_gamma   90.00
#
_symmetry.space_group_name_H-M   'P 1'
#
loop_
_entity.id
_entity.type
_entity.pdbx_description
1 polymer ?
#
loop_
_entity_poly.entity_id
_entity_poly.type
_entity_poly.pdbx_seq_one_letter_code
_entity_poly.pdbx_strand_id
1 'polypeptide(L)'
;MTMHRTLPLPLLAFVALQSAQQARAQCQLAELEGADTAAGDRHGVSVDIDGERVIVGASRDDDNGETDSGSAYVYVRQGATWVQEAKVTAGAFAGGNYHFGQAVAISADTAVVGSPDDDDVANKAGSVYVFTRQGTLWTQQAKLVPLDVAAGDRFGWAVDIDGDVIVVGSKFDDDGVSNSGSAYVYRRSGTTWAQETKLHASDPASIAQFGDAVAIDGDTIVVGAWQDDGPGTGAFFFSGAAYAYRYDGANWNEEAKLVASDAESFHWLGRSVAVDGDTVLAGAFGHGVGGCESGAAYVFTRAGTVWTQADKLVAADAVCDDRAGWSVGVAGDVALVGAYHDDDGGGDAGSVYAFERSGTVWTETNEVLAIGGAAGDELGYSLSLAGARAVVGAWLHDGAGASSGRALVYDVGQDSDCNGNGVCDAVDIATGVSSDTNGNGIPDECETVGTPYCFGDGSGAACPCGNTGGTGQGCLNSTGSGAVLSGGGSASVAADDLVLSATNLPATQFGILYMGPDPTAVPFGDGLRCIDAGALGFHRFPVRNAGPGGTIVEGPGVVAFSLGNFPTAGHIASGSTWNFQAWFRDPGGPCSNAFELSNGLAVAFVP
;
A
#
# COMPACT_ATOMS: atom_id res chain seq x y z
N MET A 1 49.58 -2.35 -52.24
CA MET A 1 49.69 -2.16 -50.77
C MET A 1 49.25 -0.75 -50.46
N THR A 2 48.25 -0.40 -49.66
CA THR A 2 47.06 -1.09 -49.16
C THR A 2 46.09 0.08 -48.93
N MET A 3 44.91 0.09 -49.57
CA MET A 3 43.92 1.15 -49.38
C MET A 3 43.20 0.92 -48.04
N HIS A 4 43.25 1.88 -47.12
CA HIS A 4 42.39 1.91 -45.94
C HIS A 4 40.99 2.38 -46.32
N ARG A 5 40.02 1.47 -46.25
CA ARG A 5 38.58 1.79 -46.20
C ARG A 5 38.20 2.05 -44.74
N THR A 6 37.71 3.25 -44.47
CA THR A 6 36.96 3.59 -43.26
C THR A 6 35.52 3.08 -43.41
N LEU A 7 35.10 2.19 -42.50
CA LEU A 7 33.69 1.81 -42.31
C LEU A 7 33.07 2.74 -41.24
N PRO A 8 31.83 3.22 -41.40
CA PRO A 8 31.13 3.90 -40.32
C PRO A 8 30.52 2.87 -39.35
N LEU A 9 30.67 3.11 -38.04
CA LEU A 9 29.91 2.39 -37.01
C LEU A 9 28.42 2.73 -37.13
N PRO A 10 27.49 1.77 -36.95
CA PRO A 10 26.09 2.09 -36.83
C PRO A 10 25.83 2.69 -35.44
N LEU A 11 25.22 3.87 -35.43
CA LEU A 11 24.63 4.50 -34.27
C LEU A 11 23.42 3.62 -33.86
N LEU A 12 23.59 2.76 -32.86
CA LEU A 12 22.45 2.15 -32.19
C LEU A 12 21.74 3.25 -31.41
N ALA A 13 20.61 3.71 -31.94
CA ALA A 13 19.64 4.48 -31.17
C ALA A 13 19.07 3.53 -30.11
N PHE A 14 19.49 3.72 -28.86
CA PHE A 14 18.77 3.21 -27.69
C PHE A 14 17.41 3.90 -27.69
N VAL A 15 16.39 3.20 -28.20
CA VAL A 15 15.00 3.50 -27.83
C VAL A 15 14.87 2.98 -26.40
N ALA A 16 15.06 3.87 -25.42
CA ALA A 16 14.58 3.62 -24.08
C ALA A 16 13.05 3.56 -24.17
N LEU A 17 12.49 2.35 -24.24
CA LEU A 17 11.15 2.14 -23.71
C LEU A 17 11.29 2.36 -22.20
N GLN A 18 11.11 3.60 -21.75
CA GLN A 18 10.56 3.80 -20.42
C GLN A 18 9.11 3.36 -20.53
N SER A 19 8.83 2.11 -20.16
CA SER A 19 7.51 1.78 -19.63
C SER A 19 7.28 2.79 -18.51
N ALA A 20 6.26 3.63 -18.66
CA ALA A 20 5.71 4.31 -17.50
C ALA A 20 5.31 3.19 -16.52
N GLN A 21 6.11 2.99 -15.47
CA GLN A 21 5.61 2.31 -14.28
C GLN A 21 4.40 3.13 -13.88
N GLN A 22 3.20 2.60 -14.09
CA GLN A 22 2.02 3.10 -13.39
C GLN A 22 2.40 3.11 -11.92
N ALA A 23 2.34 4.28 -11.29
CA ALA A 23 2.50 4.36 -9.84
C ALA A 23 1.59 3.32 -9.22
N ARG A 24 2.12 2.50 -8.29
CA ARG A 24 1.30 1.54 -7.56
C ARG A 24 0.24 2.32 -6.81
N ALA A 25 -1.02 2.05 -7.13
CA ALA A 25 -2.10 2.55 -6.31
C ALA A 25 -2.02 1.83 -4.96
N GLN A 26 -2.20 2.62 -3.90
CA GLN A 26 -2.19 2.13 -2.53
C GLN A 26 -3.53 2.49 -1.94
N CYS A 27 -4.18 1.50 -1.35
CA CYS A 27 -5.57 1.65 -0.97
C CYS A 27 -5.88 0.73 0.21
N GLN A 28 -6.86 1.15 1.01
CA GLN A 28 -7.30 0.41 2.18
C GLN A 28 -8.14 -0.79 1.75
N LEU A 29 -7.77 -1.97 2.26
CA LEU A 29 -8.50 -3.22 2.09
C LEU A 29 -9.49 -3.49 3.22
N ALA A 30 -9.13 -3.14 4.45
CA ALA A 30 -10.00 -3.33 5.61
C ALA A 30 -9.55 -2.51 6.82
N GLU A 31 -10.51 -2.31 7.72
CA GLU A 31 -10.28 -1.94 9.11
C GLU A 31 -10.53 -3.18 9.99
N LEU A 32 -9.60 -3.43 10.90
CA LEU A 32 -9.61 -4.54 11.85
C LEU A 32 -9.79 -3.97 13.26
N GLU A 33 -10.98 -4.19 13.80
CA GLU A 33 -11.31 -3.97 15.20
C GLU A 33 -11.69 -5.32 15.82
N GLY A 34 -11.35 -5.55 17.08
CA GLY A 34 -11.82 -6.72 17.81
C GLY A 34 -13.31 -6.59 18.10
N ALA A 35 -14.05 -7.70 18.05
CA ALA A 35 -15.49 -7.71 18.31
C ALA A 35 -15.86 -7.20 19.72
N ASP A 36 -14.91 -7.21 20.65
CA ASP A 36 -15.03 -6.74 22.03
C ASP A 36 -14.09 -5.57 22.37
N THR A 37 -13.41 -4.98 21.37
CA THR A 37 -12.50 -3.85 21.60
C THR A 37 -13.21 -2.69 22.29
N ALA A 38 -12.59 -2.19 23.35
CA ALA A 38 -13.07 -1.17 24.26
C ALA A 38 -12.00 -0.10 24.53
N ALA A 39 -12.41 0.96 25.24
CA ALA A 39 -11.53 2.07 25.58
C ALA A 39 -10.31 1.62 26.39
N GLY A 40 -9.12 1.89 25.87
CA GLY A 40 -7.85 1.62 26.53
C GLY A 40 -7.17 0.32 26.14
N ASP A 41 -7.80 -0.55 25.34
CA ASP A 41 -7.30 -1.89 24.99
C ASP A 41 -6.03 -1.87 24.12
N ARG A 42 -5.84 -0.77 23.38
CA ARG A 42 -4.72 -0.55 22.45
C ARG A 42 -4.61 -1.64 21.38
N HIS A 43 -5.72 -1.98 20.76
CA HIS A 43 -5.74 -2.84 19.59
C HIS A 43 -4.84 -2.24 18.49
N GLY A 44 -3.98 -3.04 17.87
CA GLY A 44 -2.99 -2.53 16.91
C GLY A 44 -1.67 -2.08 17.53
N VAL A 45 -1.43 -2.29 18.83
CA VAL A 45 -0.11 -2.04 19.45
C VAL A 45 1.00 -2.90 18.82
N SER A 46 0.64 -4.06 18.30
CA SER A 46 1.50 -4.92 17.48
C SER A 46 0.66 -5.62 16.42
N VAL A 47 1.24 -5.85 15.24
CA VAL A 47 0.58 -6.47 14.10
C VAL A 47 1.55 -7.36 13.36
N ASP A 48 1.04 -8.45 12.78
CA ASP A 48 1.79 -9.25 11.82
C ASP A 48 0.87 -9.93 10.80
N ILE A 49 1.40 -10.23 9.61
CA ILE A 49 0.66 -10.81 8.48
C ILE A 49 1.43 -11.94 7.81
N ASP A 50 0.75 -13.06 7.59
CA ASP A 50 1.21 -14.11 6.69
C ASP A 50 0.09 -14.53 5.72
N GLY A 51 0.35 -14.34 4.44
CA GLY A 51 -0.57 -14.64 3.35
C GLY A 51 -1.92 -13.93 3.46
N GLU A 52 -2.93 -14.65 3.93
CA GLU A 52 -4.31 -14.17 4.11
C GLU A 52 -4.75 -14.18 5.58
N ARG A 53 -3.80 -14.19 6.52
CA ARG A 53 -4.06 -14.11 7.96
C ARG A 53 -3.27 -12.98 8.60
N VAL A 54 -3.95 -12.26 9.48
CA VAL A 54 -3.38 -11.18 10.26
C VAL A 54 -3.54 -11.51 11.72
N ILE A 55 -2.52 -11.23 12.52
CA ILE A 55 -2.63 -11.20 13.97
C ILE A 55 -2.44 -9.76 14.47
N VAL A 56 -3.28 -9.36 15.42
CA VAL A 56 -3.26 -8.03 16.02
C VAL A 56 -3.24 -8.15 17.53
N GLY A 57 -2.28 -7.50 18.18
CA GLY A 57 -2.18 -7.41 19.63
C GLY A 57 -3.04 -6.28 20.20
N ALA A 58 -3.62 -6.52 21.37
CA ALA A 58 -4.29 -5.53 22.21
C ALA A 58 -3.77 -5.70 23.65
N SER A 59 -2.61 -5.11 23.92
CA SER A 59 -1.85 -5.36 25.16
C SER A 59 -2.55 -4.98 26.46
N ARG A 60 -3.64 -4.21 26.37
CA ARG A 60 -4.38 -3.69 27.54
C ARG A 60 -5.83 -4.14 27.63
N ASP A 61 -6.26 -5.00 26.72
CA ASP A 61 -7.55 -5.67 26.81
C ASP A 61 -7.70 -6.37 28.18
N ASP A 62 -8.86 -6.21 28.83
CA ASP A 62 -9.11 -6.69 30.20
C ASP A 62 -10.13 -7.83 30.29
N ASP A 63 -10.52 -8.40 29.14
CA ASP A 63 -11.53 -9.46 29.03
C ASP A 63 -11.10 -10.81 29.63
N ASN A 64 -9.81 -11.01 29.92
CA ASN A 64 -9.32 -12.21 30.59
C ASN A 64 -9.44 -12.15 32.13
N GLY A 65 -10.24 -11.19 32.65
CA GLY A 65 -10.63 -11.13 34.06
C GLY A 65 -9.69 -10.35 34.98
N GLU A 66 -8.62 -9.76 34.43
CA GLU A 66 -7.65 -8.91 35.13
C GLU A 66 -7.38 -7.65 34.28
N THR A 67 -7.08 -6.51 34.92
CA THR A 67 -6.77 -5.25 34.23
C THR A 67 -5.50 -5.38 33.39
N ASP A 68 -5.53 -4.88 32.15
CA ASP A 68 -4.41 -4.94 31.19
C ASP A 68 -3.82 -6.36 31.05
N SER A 69 -4.66 -7.39 31.10
CA SER A 69 -4.23 -8.78 30.93
C SER A 69 -3.75 -9.06 29.50
N GLY A 70 -4.35 -8.35 28.54
CA GLY A 70 -4.00 -8.33 27.14
C GLY A 70 -4.60 -9.50 26.35
N SER A 71 -4.76 -9.26 25.04
CA SER A 71 -5.30 -10.21 24.07
C SER A 71 -4.58 -10.13 22.73
N ALA A 72 -4.72 -11.17 21.91
CA ALA A 72 -4.37 -11.13 20.50
C ALA A 72 -5.52 -11.67 19.64
N TYR A 73 -5.75 -11.04 18.51
CA TYR A 73 -6.86 -11.29 17.61
C TYR A 73 -6.32 -11.79 16.28
N VAL A 74 -6.90 -12.89 15.79
CA VAL A 74 -6.55 -13.45 14.48
C VAL A 74 -7.67 -13.15 13.51
N TYR A 75 -7.33 -12.56 12.38
CA TYR A 75 -8.22 -12.26 11.26
C TYR A 75 -7.83 -13.10 10.05
N VAL A 76 -8.83 -13.47 9.25
CA VAL A 76 -8.63 -14.20 8.00
C VAL A 76 -9.42 -13.54 6.87
N ARG A 77 -8.83 -13.48 5.69
CA ARG A 77 -9.51 -12.98 4.49
C ARG A 77 -10.56 -13.99 4.00
N GLN A 78 -11.76 -13.51 3.71
CA GLN A 78 -12.87 -14.27 3.12
C GLN A 78 -13.44 -13.52 1.92
N GLY A 79 -12.92 -13.82 0.72
CA GLY A 79 -13.24 -13.06 -0.49
C GLY A 79 -12.57 -11.68 -0.44
N ALA A 80 -13.36 -10.62 -0.53
CA ALA A 80 -12.88 -9.23 -0.45
C ALA A 80 -12.83 -8.68 0.98
N THR A 81 -13.36 -9.39 1.97
CA THR A 81 -13.45 -8.90 3.36
C THR A 81 -12.51 -9.64 4.30
N TRP A 82 -12.24 -9.03 5.45
CA TRP A 82 -11.52 -9.63 6.57
C TRP A 82 -12.48 -9.90 7.72
N VAL A 83 -12.35 -11.06 8.36
CA VAL A 83 -13.19 -11.42 9.51
C VAL A 83 -12.33 -11.92 10.66
N GLN A 84 -12.73 -11.60 11.89
CA GLN A 84 -12.11 -12.14 13.09
C GLN A 84 -12.36 -13.66 13.16
N GLU A 85 -11.30 -14.44 13.07
CA GLU A 85 -11.33 -15.90 13.20
C GLU A 85 -11.27 -16.32 14.67
N ALA A 86 -10.44 -15.65 15.48
CA ALA A 86 -10.25 -15.98 16.89
C ALA A 86 -9.79 -14.78 17.73
N LYS A 87 -10.02 -14.88 19.04
CA LYS A 87 -9.34 -14.13 20.10
C LYS A 87 -8.58 -15.16 20.94
N VAL A 88 -7.31 -14.92 21.21
CA VAL A 88 -6.47 -15.76 22.08
C VAL A 88 -6.01 -14.94 23.28
N THR A 89 -5.95 -15.59 24.44
CA THR A 89 -5.51 -15.00 25.71
C THR A 89 -4.49 -15.91 26.38
N ALA A 90 -3.71 -15.37 27.31
CA ALA A 90 -2.89 -16.18 28.20
C ALA A 90 -3.80 -17.06 29.09
N GLY A 91 -3.46 -18.33 29.26
CA GLY A 91 -4.17 -19.22 30.19
C GLY A 91 -4.17 -18.70 31.63
N ALA A 92 -5.17 -19.09 32.43
CA ALA A 92 -5.38 -18.58 33.78
C ALA A 92 -4.23 -18.92 34.76
N PHE A 93 -3.34 -17.96 35.00
CA PHE A 93 -2.37 -17.98 36.08
C PHE A 93 -2.38 -16.63 36.82
N ALA A 94 -2.23 -16.70 38.14
CA ALA A 94 -2.67 -15.65 39.05
C ALA A 94 -1.59 -14.57 39.28
N GLY A 95 -1.89 -13.32 38.89
CA GLY A 95 -1.24 -12.11 39.40
C GLY A 95 -0.77 -11.08 38.36
N GLY A 96 -1.65 -10.20 37.87
CA GLY A 96 -1.29 -8.85 37.38
C GLY A 96 -1.08 -8.65 35.87
N ASN A 97 -0.96 -7.38 35.47
CA ASN A 97 -0.88 -6.85 34.11
C ASN A 97 0.30 -7.44 33.31
N TYR A 98 0.03 -8.41 32.42
CA TYR A 98 1.07 -9.16 31.70
C TYR A 98 1.37 -8.63 30.30
N HIS A 99 0.58 -7.66 29.83
CA HIS A 99 0.66 -7.08 28.48
C HIS A 99 0.74 -8.15 27.39
N PHE A 100 -0.09 -9.20 27.50
CA PHE A 100 -0.20 -10.21 26.45
C PHE A 100 -0.65 -9.55 25.14
N GLY A 101 0.05 -9.80 24.03
CA GLY A 101 -0.21 -9.09 22.77
C GLY A 101 0.59 -7.79 22.64
N GLN A 102 1.57 -7.52 23.52
CA GLN A 102 2.53 -6.44 23.32
C GLN A 102 3.38 -6.65 22.06
N ALA A 103 3.65 -7.90 21.71
CA ALA A 103 4.27 -8.31 20.46
C ALA A 103 3.56 -9.56 19.93
N VAL A 104 3.35 -9.63 18.62
CA VAL A 104 2.69 -10.74 17.93
C VAL A 104 3.46 -11.08 16.67
N ALA A 105 3.46 -12.36 16.30
CA ALA A 105 3.95 -12.83 15.01
C ALA A 105 3.16 -14.06 14.55
N ILE A 106 3.02 -14.28 13.24
CA ILE A 106 2.27 -15.38 12.66
C ILE A 106 3.01 -15.98 11.46
N SER A 107 3.12 -17.30 11.43
CA SER A 107 3.61 -18.04 10.26
C SER A 107 2.72 -19.27 10.04
N ALA A 108 2.06 -19.28 8.89
CA ALA A 108 1.05 -20.24 8.46
C ALA A 108 -0.04 -20.46 9.52
N ASP A 109 0.01 -21.61 10.20
CA ASP A 109 -0.94 -22.06 11.22
C ASP A 109 -0.37 -21.93 12.65
N THR A 110 0.70 -21.15 12.84
CA THR A 110 1.34 -20.91 14.14
C THR A 110 1.34 -19.42 14.45
N ALA A 111 0.87 -19.05 15.64
CA ALA A 111 0.89 -17.68 16.15
C ALA A 111 1.71 -17.61 17.43
N VAL A 112 2.46 -16.54 17.59
CA VAL A 112 3.36 -16.30 18.73
C VAL A 112 2.95 -14.98 19.36
N VAL A 113 2.79 -14.99 20.68
CA VAL A 113 2.34 -13.81 21.42
C VAL A 113 3.23 -13.57 22.63
N GLY A 114 3.84 -12.38 22.68
CA GLY A 114 4.67 -11.91 23.78
C GLY A 114 3.85 -11.37 24.95
N SER A 115 4.35 -11.59 26.15
CA SER A 115 3.80 -11.11 27.42
C SER A 115 4.96 -10.65 28.32
N PRO A 116 5.59 -9.52 28.01
CA PRO A 116 6.88 -9.13 28.61
C PRO A 116 6.80 -8.74 30.10
N ASP A 117 5.60 -8.46 30.61
CA ASP A 117 5.39 -8.20 32.04
C ASP A 117 4.85 -9.44 32.79
N ASP A 118 4.93 -10.64 32.19
CA ASP A 118 4.61 -11.89 32.89
C ASP A 118 5.53 -12.10 34.11
N ASP A 119 4.89 -12.27 35.27
CA ASP A 119 5.51 -12.41 36.59
C ASP A 119 5.59 -13.88 37.07
N ASP A 120 5.16 -14.86 36.26
CA ASP A 120 5.02 -16.28 36.65
C ASP A 120 6.35 -16.91 37.13
N VAL A 121 7.47 -16.58 36.49
CA VAL A 121 8.80 -17.09 36.90
C VAL A 121 9.52 -16.14 37.86
N ALA A 122 9.54 -14.85 37.54
CA ALA A 122 10.03 -13.78 38.39
C ALA A 122 9.40 -12.45 37.96
N ASN A 123 9.46 -11.40 38.80
CA ASN A 123 8.85 -10.11 38.48
C ASN A 123 9.38 -9.55 37.16
N LYS A 124 8.49 -9.38 36.18
CA LYS A 124 8.70 -8.89 34.83
C LYS A 124 9.79 -9.66 34.09
N ALA A 125 9.87 -10.96 34.38
CA ALA A 125 10.71 -11.89 33.65
C ALA A 125 10.23 -12.03 32.20
N GLY A 126 8.91 -12.02 32.01
CA GLY A 126 8.25 -12.14 30.73
C GLY A 126 8.13 -13.58 30.23
N SER A 127 7.21 -13.78 29.29
CA SER A 127 6.91 -15.07 28.66
C SER A 127 6.47 -14.89 27.21
N VAL A 128 6.56 -15.98 26.43
CA VAL A 128 5.97 -16.09 25.09
C VAL A 128 5.03 -17.27 25.02
N TYR A 129 3.90 -17.10 24.34
CA TYR A 129 2.88 -18.12 24.17
C TYR A 129 2.79 -18.49 22.69
N VAL A 130 2.84 -19.79 22.40
CA VAL A 130 2.72 -20.31 21.03
C VAL A 130 1.37 -20.98 20.88
N PHE A 131 0.60 -20.55 19.88
CA PHE A 131 -0.69 -21.11 19.52
C PHE A 131 -0.59 -21.81 18.16
N THR A 132 -1.32 -22.90 18.00
CA THR A 132 -1.45 -23.61 16.72
C THR A 132 -2.89 -23.71 16.30
N ARG A 133 -3.12 -23.58 15.00
CA ARG A 133 -4.43 -23.66 14.37
C ARG A 133 -4.75 -25.08 13.93
N GLN A 134 -5.96 -25.55 14.22
CA GLN A 134 -6.55 -26.77 13.65
C GLN A 134 -8.00 -26.51 13.23
N GLY A 135 -8.25 -26.48 11.92
CA GLY A 135 -9.51 -25.92 11.43
C GLY A 135 -9.54 -24.43 11.77
N THR A 136 -10.60 -23.90 12.36
CA THR A 136 -10.66 -22.50 12.84
C THR A 136 -10.29 -22.35 14.32
N LEU A 137 -9.89 -23.44 14.99
CA LEU A 137 -9.58 -23.43 16.42
C LEU A 137 -8.10 -23.14 16.64
N TRP A 138 -7.81 -22.10 17.43
CA TRP A 138 -6.48 -21.79 17.93
C TRP A 138 -6.31 -22.31 19.35
N THR A 139 -5.28 -23.13 19.57
CA THR A 139 -4.99 -23.71 20.89
C THR A 139 -3.55 -23.42 21.31
N GLN A 140 -3.35 -23.05 22.57
CA GLN A 140 -2.01 -22.88 23.12
C GLN A 140 -1.24 -24.21 23.06
N GLN A 141 -0.17 -24.23 22.28
CA GLN A 141 0.75 -25.35 22.13
C GLN A 141 1.86 -25.31 23.20
N ALA A 142 2.39 -24.12 23.51
CA ALA A 142 3.50 -23.96 24.44
C ALA A 142 3.47 -22.60 25.16
N LYS A 143 4.14 -22.55 26.32
CA LYS A 143 4.63 -21.33 26.97
C LYS A 143 6.16 -21.44 27.00
N LEU A 144 6.84 -20.43 26.46
CA LEU A 144 8.30 -20.37 26.35
C LEU A 144 8.82 -19.37 27.36
N VAL A 145 9.88 -19.77 28.05
CA VAL A 145 10.65 -18.98 29.01
C VAL A 145 12.11 -19.42 28.88
N PRO A 146 13.08 -18.50 28.82
CA PRO A 146 14.48 -18.89 28.70
C PRO A 146 15.00 -19.54 29.99
N LEU A 147 15.99 -20.41 29.85
CA LEU A 147 16.55 -21.18 30.97
C LEU A 147 17.23 -20.31 32.04
N ASP A 148 17.71 -19.14 31.64
CA ASP A 148 18.44 -18.16 32.43
C ASP A 148 17.61 -16.91 32.75
N VAL A 149 16.29 -16.94 32.54
CA VAL A 149 15.43 -15.78 32.80
C VAL A 149 15.58 -15.26 34.23
N ALA A 150 15.66 -13.94 34.36
CA ALA A 150 15.74 -13.20 35.61
C ALA A 150 14.65 -12.13 35.68
N ALA A 151 14.54 -11.50 36.87
CA ALA A 151 13.55 -10.46 37.11
C ALA A 151 13.91 -9.19 36.32
N GLY A 152 12.97 -8.69 35.53
CA GLY A 152 13.11 -7.46 34.76
C GLY A 152 13.60 -7.65 33.32
N ASP A 153 13.97 -8.87 32.91
CA ASP A 153 14.52 -9.16 31.57
C ASP A 153 13.54 -8.87 30.43
N ARG A 154 12.23 -8.89 30.74
CA ARG A 154 11.12 -8.67 29.81
C ARG A 154 11.17 -9.54 28.55
N PHE A 155 11.39 -10.83 28.74
CA PHE A 155 11.33 -11.80 27.66
C PHE A 155 9.96 -11.77 26.94
N GLY A 156 9.96 -11.74 25.62
CA GLY A 156 8.73 -11.56 24.84
C GLY A 156 8.42 -10.10 24.53
N TRP A 157 9.38 -9.19 24.70
CA TRP A 157 9.25 -7.79 24.31
C TRP A 157 9.08 -7.62 22.79
N ALA A 158 9.82 -8.43 22.02
CA ALA A 158 9.69 -8.55 20.58
C ALA A 158 9.68 -10.04 20.22
N VAL A 159 8.89 -10.41 19.22
CA VAL A 159 8.80 -11.79 18.72
C VAL A 159 8.73 -11.77 17.20
N ASP A 160 9.32 -12.77 16.57
CA ASP A 160 9.10 -13.06 15.15
C ASP A 160 9.20 -14.57 14.89
N ILE A 161 8.59 -15.06 13.81
CA ILE A 161 8.54 -16.48 13.45
C ILE A 161 8.65 -16.71 11.95
N ASP A 162 9.56 -17.59 11.55
CA ASP A 162 9.59 -18.17 10.21
C ASP A 162 9.52 -19.71 10.31
N GLY A 163 8.37 -20.25 9.91
CA GLY A 163 8.09 -21.69 9.92
C GLY A 163 8.27 -22.33 11.30
N ASP A 164 9.39 -23.04 11.47
CA ASP A 164 9.73 -23.82 12.67
C ASP A 164 10.73 -23.10 13.60
N VAL A 165 11.00 -21.81 13.37
CA VAL A 165 11.95 -21.02 14.17
C VAL A 165 11.27 -19.77 14.73
N ILE A 166 11.34 -19.59 16.03
CA ILE A 166 10.88 -18.39 16.73
C ILE A 166 12.10 -17.65 17.26
N VAL A 167 12.12 -16.33 17.10
CA VAL A 167 13.09 -15.43 17.74
C VAL A 167 12.36 -14.57 18.75
N VAL A 168 12.92 -14.43 19.94
CA VAL A 168 12.33 -13.65 21.03
C VAL A 168 13.36 -12.70 21.63
N GLY A 169 13.00 -11.42 21.71
CA GLY A 169 13.79 -10.39 22.36
C GLY A 169 13.56 -10.31 23.87
N SER A 170 14.64 -10.05 24.61
CA SER A 170 14.66 -9.81 26.06
C SER A 170 15.58 -8.62 26.34
N LYS A 171 15.10 -7.42 26.04
CA LYS A 171 15.93 -6.22 25.92
C LYS A 171 16.62 -5.72 27.19
N PHE A 172 16.21 -6.23 28.35
CA PHE A 172 16.77 -5.85 29.63
C PHE A 172 17.54 -6.99 30.31
N ASP A 173 17.72 -8.11 29.60
CA ASP A 173 18.60 -9.18 30.09
C ASP A 173 20.03 -8.66 30.32
N ASP A 174 20.64 -9.11 31.41
CA ASP A 174 21.98 -8.75 31.85
C ASP A 174 22.99 -9.77 31.29
N ASP A 175 23.28 -9.73 29.98
CA ASP A 175 24.24 -10.63 29.34
C ASP A 175 25.69 -10.10 29.48
N GLY A 176 26.29 -10.37 30.64
CA GLY A 176 27.65 -9.96 30.99
C GLY A 176 27.78 -8.51 31.45
N VAL A 177 26.99 -7.58 30.90
CA VAL A 177 26.88 -6.18 31.34
C VAL A 177 25.42 -5.76 31.51
N SER A 178 25.17 -4.72 32.31
CA SER A 178 23.80 -4.41 32.72
C SER A 178 22.93 -3.90 31.57
N ASN A 179 21.77 -4.50 31.39
CA ASN A 179 20.77 -4.24 30.35
C ASN A 179 21.38 -4.21 28.94
N SER A 180 22.38 -5.06 28.66
CA SER A 180 22.86 -5.24 27.29
C SER A 180 21.77 -5.81 26.39
N GLY A 181 20.88 -6.61 26.97
CA GLY A 181 19.81 -7.32 26.28
C GLY A 181 20.30 -8.58 25.58
N SER A 182 19.34 -9.44 25.24
CA SER A 182 19.56 -10.73 24.55
C SER A 182 18.41 -11.05 23.61
N ALA A 183 18.65 -11.96 22.66
CA ALA A 183 17.60 -12.61 21.88
C ALA A 183 17.73 -14.13 21.98
N TYR A 184 16.62 -14.85 21.94
CA TYR A 184 16.59 -16.29 22.11
C TYR A 184 15.91 -16.93 20.91
N VAL A 185 16.53 -18.00 20.40
CA VAL A 185 16.00 -18.76 19.27
C VAL A 185 15.42 -20.06 19.78
N TYR A 186 14.17 -20.33 19.42
CA TYR A 186 13.49 -21.59 19.68
C TYR A 186 13.21 -22.32 18.37
N ARG A 187 13.44 -23.63 18.35
CA ARG A 187 13.17 -24.47 17.19
C ARG A 187 12.09 -25.51 17.50
N ARG A 188 11.18 -25.70 16.55
CA ARG A 188 10.16 -26.74 16.62
C ARG A 188 10.72 -28.09 16.20
N SER A 189 10.41 -29.12 16.96
CA SER A 189 10.60 -30.53 16.58
C SER A 189 9.32 -31.29 16.87
N GLY A 190 8.53 -31.54 15.82
CA GLY A 190 7.19 -32.11 15.96
C GLY A 190 6.24 -31.12 16.65
N THR A 191 5.79 -31.46 17.86
CA THR A 191 4.90 -30.58 18.66
C THR A 191 5.62 -29.84 19.77
N THR A 192 6.94 -29.98 19.89
CA THR A 192 7.73 -29.40 20.98
C THR A 192 8.60 -28.27 20.47
N TRP A 193 8.62 -27.17 21.22
CA TRP A 193 9.54 -26.06 21.03
C TRP A 193 10.65 -26.16 22.08
N ALA A 194 11.90 -26.00 21.66
CA ALA A 194 13.05 -26.01 22.54
C ALA A 194 13.96 -24.83 22.24
N GLN A 195 14.54 -24.22 23.28
CA GLN A 195 15.55 -23.17 23.13
C GLN A 195 16.76 -23.79 22.41
N GLU A 196 17.04 -23.31 21.20
CA GLU A 196 18.15 -23.73 20.36
C GLU A 196 19.42 -22.97 20.77
N THR A 197 19.35 -21.65 20.87
CA THR A 197 20.49 -20.80 21.24
C THR A 197 20.05 -19.48 21.87
N LYS A 198 20.98 -18.81 22.55
CA LYS A 198 20.90 -17.42 23.01
C LYS A 198 21.86 -16.59 22.14
N LEU A 199 21.33 -15.56 21.50
CA LEU A 199 22.07 -14.57 20.71
C LEU A 199 22.39 -13.36 21.58
N HIS A 200 23.59 -12.83 21.41
CA HIS A 200 24.11 -11.67 22.11
C HIS A 200 25.06 -10.92 21.18
N ALA A 201 25.06 -9.59 21.25
CA ALA A 201 26.00 -8.77 20.50
C ALA A 201 27.45 -9.18 20.77
N SER A 202 28.30 -9.22 19.73
CA SER A 202 29.73 -9.51 19.86
C SER A 202 30.51 -8.45 20.67
N ASP A 203 29.95 -7.27 20.84
CA ASP A 203 30.47 -6.13 21.59
C ASP A 203 29.45 -5.56 22.60
N PRO A 204 29.02 -6.35 23.61
CA PRO A 204 27.93 -5.96 24.48
C PRO A 204 28.25 -4.67 25.25
N ALA A 205 27.34 -3.70 25.17
CA ALA A 205 27.39 -2.44 25.91
C ALA A 205 26.28 -2.37 26.94
N SER A 206 26.54 -1.69 28.06
CA SER A 206 25.49 -1.46 29.07
C SER A 206 24.38 -0.65 28.43
N ILE A 207 23.12 -0.96 28.78
CA ILE A 207 21.90 -0.33 28.28
C ILE A 207 21.74 -0.33 26.75
N ALA A 208 22.46 -1.18 26.00
CA ALA A 208 22.33 -1.25 24.54
C ALA A 208 20.93 -1.71 24.06
N GLN A 209 20.20 -2.43 24.93
CA GLN A 209 18.87 -2.98 24.65
C GLN A 209 18.81 -3.89 23.42
N PHE A 210 19.83 -4.73 23.23
CA PHE A 210 19.80 -5.79 22.22
C PHE A 210 18.57 -6.68 22.42
N GLY A 211 17.79 -6.90 21.37
CA GLY A 211 16.52 -7.62 21.46
C GLY A 211 15.31 -6.72 21.74
N ASP A 212 15.42 -5.39 21.62
CA ASP A 212 14.25 -4.50 21.58
C ASP A 212 13.40 -4.71 20.31
N ALA A 213 14.04 -5.10 19.20
CA ALA A 213 13.39 -5.53 17.97
C ALA A 213 14.08 -6.79 17.42
N VAL A 214 13.31 -7.70 16.83
CA VAL A 214 13.81 -8.92 16.18
C VAL A 214 13.08 -9.12 14.86
N ALA A 215 13.76 -9.70 13.87
CA ALA A 215 13.14 -10.15 12.63
C ALA A 215 13.85 -11.42 12.12
N ILE A 216 13.13 -12.32 11.45
CA ILE A 216 13.64 -13.55 10.84
C ILE A 216 13.05 -13.78 9.46
N ASP A 217 13.92 -14.13 8.50
CA ASP A 217 13.51 -14.70 7.21
C ASP A 217 14.52 -15.78 6.80
N GLY A 218 14.03 -17.02 6.67
CA GLY A 218 14.81 -18.19 6.29
C GLY A 218 16.02 -18.42 7.18
N ASP A 219 17.21 -18.17 6.62
CA ASP A 219 18.49 -18.39 7.30
C ASP A 219 19.05 -17.15 7.99
N THR A 220 18.31 -16.05 8.06
CA THR A 220 18.79 -14.75 8.52
C THR A 220 17.94 -14.22 9.67
N ILE A 221 18.60 -13.85 10.77
CA ILE A 221 17.98 -13.17 11.92
C ILE A 221 18.61 -11.78 12.05
N VAL A 222 17.80 -10.77 12.32
CA VAL A 222 18.26 -9.43 12.66
C VAL A 222 17.79 -9.08 14.06
N VAL A 223 18.68 -8.51 14.86
CA VAL A 223 18.36 -8.05 16.23
C VAL A 223 18.75 -6.59 16.39
N GLY A 224 17.80 -5.76 16.80
CA GLY A 224 17.99 -4.33 17.07
C GLY A 224 18.57 -4.08 18.47
N ALA A 225 19.45 -3.08 18.57
CA ALA A 225 20.04 -2.56 19.81
C ALA A 225 20.09 -1.02 19.72
N TRP A 226 18.91 -0.40 19.83
CA TRP A 226 18.72 1.02 19.52
C TRP A 226 19.44 1.99 20.47
N GLN A 227 19.85 1.53 21.64
CA GLN A 227 20.66 2.30 22.59
C GLN A 227 22.14 1.90 22.58
N ASP A 228 22.58 1.13 21.59
CA ASP A 228 24.00 0.86 21.39
C ASP A 228 24.76 2.12 20.94
N ASP A 229 26.04 2.20 21.27
CA ASP A 229 26.93 3.27 20.81
C ASP A 229 27.51 2.98 19.40
N GLY A 230 26.63 2.54 18.48
CA GLY A 230 26.86 2.32 17.05
C GLY A 230 28.27 1.89 16.66
N PRO A 231 29.11 2.76 16.05
CA PRO A 231 30.44 2.40 15.56
C PRO A 231 31.50 2.12 16.65
N GLY A 232 31.13 2.16 17.94
CA GLY A 232 31.99 1.82 19.08
C GLY A 232 32.67 3.02 19.77
N THR A 233 32.69 2.94 21.11
CA THR A 233 33.33 3.83 22.11
C THR A 233 33.19 5.35 21.91
N GLY A 234 32.11 5.91 22.45
CA GLY A 234 32.09 7.26 23.04
C GLY A 234 32.11 8.46 22.09
N ALA A 235 32.08 8.24 20.78
CA ALA A 235 31.94 9.32 19.79
C ALA A 235 30.47 9.69 19.52
N PHE A 236 29.54 8.73 19.61
CA PHE A 236 28.13 8.91 19.26
C PHE A 236 27.22 8.13 20.22
N PHE A 237 26.74 8.80 21.28
CA PHE A 237 25.92 8.19 22.32
C PHE A 237 24.57 7.77 21.75
N PHE A 238 24.17 6.51 21.95
CA PHE A 238 22.86 5.99 21.52
C PHE A 238 22.57 6.21 20.03
N SER A 239 23.60 6.07 19.19
CA SER A 239 23.42 6.10 17.73
C SER A 239 22.66 4.87 17.21
N GLY A 240 22.69 3.77 17.98
CA GLY A 240 21.99 2.53 17.72
C GLY A 240 22.72 1.61 16.72
N ALA A 241 22.39 0.33 16.78
CA ALA A 241 22.89 -0.69 15.88
C ALA A 241 21.82 -1.78 15.64
N ALA A 242 22.01 -2.55 14.57
CA ALA A 242 21.35 -3.84 14.39
C ALA A 242 22.41 -4.92 14.11
N TYR A 243 22.14 -6.17 14.46
CA TYR A 243 23.08 -7.28 14.31
C TYR A 243 22.45 -8.36 13.44
N ALA A 244 23.14 -8.73 12.35
CA ALA A 244 22.71 -9.76 11.42
C ALA A 244 23.38 -11.09 11.77
N TYR A 245 22.56 -12.12 11.97
CA TYR A 245 22.98 -13.50 12.23
C TYR A 245 22.56 -14.39 11.07
N ARG A 246 23.38 -15.39 10.75
CA ARG A 246 23.08 -16.37 9.72
C ARG A 246 23.18 -17.81 10.23
N TYR A 247 22.22 -18.63 9.84
CA TYR A 247 22.24 -20.06 10.09
C TYR A 247 23.14 -20.79 9.09
N ASP A 248 24.15 -21.49 9.58
CA ASP A 248 25.08 -22.27 8.75
C ASP A 248 24.68 -23.74 8.54
N GLY A 249 23.48 -24.13 9.01
CA GLY A 249 23.00 -25.51 9.06
C GLY A 249 23.25 -26.21 10.40
N ALA A 250 23.97 -25.57 11.32
CA ALA A 250 24.19 -26.05 12.69
C ALA A 250 24.07 -24.94 13.74
N ASN A 251 24.56 -23.73 13.46
CA ASN A 251 24.61 -22.62 14.40
C ASN A 251 24.14 -21.32 13.75
N TRP A 252 23.63 -20.43 14.58
CA TRP A 252 23.42 -19.03 14.26
C TRP A 252 24.70 -18.25 14.57
N ASN A 253 25.32 -17.66 13.56
CA ASN A 253 26.57 -16.91 13.70
C ASN A 253 26.34 -15.44 13.35
N GLU A 254 26.85 -14.52 14.17
CA GLU A 254 26.86 -13.10 13.82
C GLU A 254 27.72 -12.87 12.56
N GLU A 255 27.12 -12.35 11.49
CA GLU A 255 27.82 -11.98 10.25
C GLU A 255 28.28 -10.52 10.29
N ALA A 256 27.47 -9.62 10.87
CA ALA A 256 27.76 -8.19 10.89
C ALA A 256 27.01 -7.43 11.98
N LYS A 257 27.66 -6.38 12.48
CA LYS A 257 27.03 -5.22 13.11
C LYS A 257 26.71 -4.18 12.04
N LEU A 258 25.44 -3.83 11.91
CA LEU A 258 24.88 -2.87 10.97
C LEU A 258 24.73 -1.51 11.67
N VAL A 259 25.37 -0.48 11.12
CA VAL A 259 25.35 0.88 11.64
C VAL A 259 25.12 1.87 10.50
N ALA A 260 24.50 3.01 10.79
CA ALA A 260 24.34 4.08 9.83
C ALA A 260 25.71 4.66 9.42
N SER A 261 25.94 4.84 8.13
CA SER A 261 27.18 5.44 7.60
C SER A 261 27.35 6.91 7.99
N ASP A 262 26.26 7.58 8.33
CA ASP A 262 26.15 8.93 8.85
C ASP A 262 25.61 8.96 10.29
N ALA A 263 25.88 7.91 11.07
CA ALA A 263 25.47 7.81 12.47
C ALA A 263 25.86 9.06 13.29
N GLU A 264 24.89 9.60 14.02
CA GLU A 264 25.09 10.62 15.05
C GLU A 264 24.48 10.17 16.38
N SER A 265 24.80 10.90 17.46
CA SER A 265 24.20 10.62 18.77
C SER A 265 22.68 10.70 18.68
N PHE A 266 21.98 9.79 19.35
CA PHE A 266 20.52 9.72 19.41
C PHE A 266 19.82 9.42 18.08
N HIS A 267 20.51 8.90 17.06
CA HIS A 267 19.83 8.39 15.86
C HIS A 267 18.94 7.17 16.14
N TRP A 268 19.28 6.39 17.17
CA TRP A 268 18.50 5.23 17.63
C TRP A 268 18.23 4.18 16.55
N LEU A 269 19.21 3.91 15.69
CA LEU A 269 19.11 2.86 14.67
C LEU A 269 18.88 1.48 15.31
N GLY A 270 17.97 0.70 14.72
CA GLY A 270 17.61 -0.61 15.24
C GLY A 270 16.48 -0.57 16.26
N ARG A 271 15.78 0.57 16.39
CA ARG A 271 14.49 0.65 17.11
C ARG A 271 13.47 -0.31 16.51
N SER A 272 13.49 -0.47 15.20
CA SER A 272 12.71 -1.44 14.44
C SER A 272 13.61 -2.08 13.39
N VAL A 273 13.36 -3.35 13.09
CA VAL A 273 14.09 -4.10 12.06
C VAL A 273 13.12 -4.97 11.28
N ALA A 274 13.38 -5.12 9.98
CA ALA A 274 12.69 -6.07 9.10
C ALA A 274 13.71 -6.70 8.15
N VAL A 275 13.46 -7.93 7.70
CA VAL A 275 14.35 -8.68 6.80
C VAL A 275 13.54 -9.40 5.73
N ASP A 276 14.04 -9.35 4.49
CA ASP A 276 13.59 -10.16 3.36
C ASP A 276 14.82 -10.64 2.58
N GLY A 277 15.17 -11.91 2.79
CA GLY A 277 16.34 -12.60 2.28
C GLY A 277 17.64 -11.87 2.58
N ASP A 278 18.19 -11.23 1.55
CA ASP A 278 19.46 -10.49 1.60
C ASP A 278 19.27 -8.99 1.85
N THR A 279 18.06 -8.52 2.16
CA THR A 279 17.74 -7.11 2.42
C THR A 279 17.28 -6.93 3.86
N VAL A 280 17.89 -5.98 4.57
CA VAL A 280 17.50 -5.59 5.93
C VAL A 280 17.12 -4.12 5.92
N LEU A 281 16.02 -3.80 6.59
CA LEU A 281 15.60 -2.44 6.86
C LEU A 281 15.71 -2.19 8.36
N ALA A 282 16.39 -1.11 8.77
CA ALA A 282 16.55 -0.73 10.17
C ALA A 282 16.08 0.72 10.39
N GLY A 283 15.09 0.90 11.26
CA GLY A 283 14.53 2.20 11.59
C GLY A 283 15.39 2.98 12.60
N ALA A 284 15.44 4.30 12.42
CA ALA A 284 16.24 5.24 13.20
C ALA A 284 15.45 6.55 13.41
N PHE A 285 14.49 6.51 14.32
CA PHE A 285 13.50 7.59 14.50
C PHE A 285 14.09 8.91 15.01
N GLY A 286 15.28 8.88 15.61
CA GLY A 286 15.96 10.10 16.08
C GLY A 286 16.91 10.71 15.04
N HIS A 287 17.04 10.12 13.84
CA HIS A 287 17.75 10.77 12.74
C HIS A 287 17.10 12.12 12.44
N GLY A 288 17.91 13.18 12.29
CA GLY A 288 17.37 14.51 12.09
C GLY A 288 17.79 15.18 10.80
N VAL A 289 16.81 15.64 10.03
CA VAL A 289 17.03 16.59 8.94
C VAL A 289 17.04 18.01 9.53
N GLY A 290 18.17 18.72 9.44
CA GLY A 290 18.27 20.09 9.96
C GLY A 290 18.34 20.21 11.50
N GLY A 291 18.54 19.09 12.22
CA GLY A 291 18.78 19.06 13.67
C GLY A 291 17.55 18.81 14.54
N CYS A 292 16.46 18.24 14.00
CA CYS A 292 15.28 17.80 14.74
C CYS A 292 14.85 16.38 14.33
N GLU A 293 14.19 15.63 15.23
CA GLU A 293 13.88 14.19 15.13
C GLU A 293 12.82 13.87 14.05
N SER A 294 13.18 14.01 12.77
CA SER A 294 12.29 13.67 11.65
C SER A 294 12.24 12.17 11.35
N GLY A 295 13.29 11.45 11.74
CA GLY A 295 13.45 10.02 11.52
C GLY A 295 14.00 9.64 10.14
N ALA A 296 14.33 8.35 9.99
CA ALA A 296 14.77 7.70 8.76
C ALA A 296 14.73 6.16 8.91
N ALA A 297 14.85 5.44 7.79
CA ALA A 297 15.17 4.01 7.78
C ALA A 297 16.38 3.72 6.88
N TYR A 298 17.18 2.73 7.25
CA TYR A 298 18.44 2.39 6.58
C TYR A 298 18.34 1.02 5.93
N VAL A 299 18.68 0.95 4.64
CA VAL A 299 18.67 -0.30 3.87
C VAL A 299 20.05 -0.90 3.88
N PHE A 300 20.19 -2.13 4.36
CA PHE A 300 21.40 -2.93 4.26
C PHE A 300 21.16 -4.10 3.31
N THR A 301 22.16 -4.43 2.49
CA THR A 301 22.10 -5.59 1.58
C THR A 301 23.29 -6.51 1.79
N ARG A 302 23.06 -7.81 1.64
CA ARG A 302 24.07 -8.85 1.74
C ARG A 302 24.54 -9.30 0.36
N ALA A 303 25.85 -9.39 0.19
CA ALA A 303 26.49 -10.08 -0.93
C ALA A 303 27.47 -11.13 -0.40
N GLY A 304 27.08 -12.40 -0.46
CA GLY A 304 27.82 -13.48 0.20
C GLY A 304 27.65 -13.40 1.71
N THR A 305 28.72 -13.03 2.43
CA THR A 305 28.73 -12.82 3.89
C THR A 305 28.96 -11.36 4.28
N VAL A 306 28.97 -10.45 3.30
CA VAL A 306 29.28 -9.03 3.51
C VAL A 306 27.99 -8.23 3.45
N TRP A 307 27.71 -7.50 4.52
CA TRP A 307 26.62 -6.54 4.61
C TRP A 307 27.11 -5.13 4.31
N THR A 308 26.35 -4.38 3.50
CA THR A 308 26.64 -2.97 3.18
C THR A 308 25.36 -2.14 3.26
N GLN A 309 25.44 -0.92 3.79
CA GLN A 309 24.36 0.05 3.65
C GLN A 309 24.20 0.40 2.17
N ALA A 310 23.06 0.04 1.60
CA ALA A 310 22.71 0.27 0.20
C ALA A 310 22.03 1.63 0.01
N ASP A 311 21.19 2.03 0.96
CA ASP A 311 20.40 3.26 0.84
C ASP A 311 19.99 3.83 2.21
N LYS A 312 19.42 5.04 2.20
CA LYS A 312 18.76 5.69 3.35
C LYS A 312 17.41 6.25 2.89
N LEU A 313 16.34 5.77 3.51
CA LEU A 313 14.97 6.18 3.25
C LEU A 313 14.61 7.33 4.19
N VAL A 314 14.28 8.48 3.61
CA VAL A 314 13.81 9.68 4.32
C VAL A 314 12.55 10.14 3.59
N ALA A 315 11.49 10.40 4.34
CA ALA A 315 10.25 10.94 3.78
C ALA A 315 10.51 12.30 3.11
N ALA A 316 9.84 12.56 1.99
CA ALA A 316 10.04 13.76 1.19
C ALA A 316 9.56 15.04 1.88
N ASP A 317 8.57 14.91 2.76
CA ASP A 317 7.97 15.94 3.60
C ASP A 317 8.57 16.02 5.00
N ALA A 318 9.32 15.00 5.44
CA ALA A 318 9.98 14.88 6.75
C ALA A 318 10.15 16.21 7.51
N VAL A 319 9.30 16.42 8.50
CA VAL A 319 9.36 17.53 9.45
C VAL A 319 9.79 17.04 10.83
N CYS A 320 9.87 17.97 11.78
CA CYS A 320 10.37 17.66 13.10
C CYS A 320 9.33 16.88 13.90
N ASP A 321 9.77 15.84 14.60
CA ASP A 321 8.98 15.00 15.52
C ASP A 321 8.09 13.94 14.86
N ASP A 322 8.07 13.82 13.52
CA ASP A 322 7.31 12.76 12.82
C ASP A 322 7.82 11.34 13.16
N ARG A 323 9.10 11.24 13.53
CA ARG A 323 9.76 10.00 14.00
C ARG A 323 9.68 8.84 13.01
N ALA A 324 9.86 9.11 11.72
CA ALA A 324 9.94 8.08 10.69
C ALA A 324 10.97 6.99 11.03
N GLY A 325 10.62 5.73 10.82
CA GLY A 325 11.45 4.58 11.20
C GLY A 325 11.17 4.07 12.62
N TRP A 326 10.09 4.52 13.25
CA TRP A 326 9.58 3.91 14.47
C TRP A 326 9.20 2.44 14.25
N SER A 327 8.55 2.16 13.12
CA SER A 327 8.26 0.83 12.61
C SER A 327 8.72 0.73 11.15
N VAL A 328 9.11 -0.46 10.71
CA VAL A 328 9.59 -0.70 9.34
C VAL A 328 9.11 -2.06 8.83
N GLY A 329 8.90 -2.18 7.52
CA GLY A 329 8.59 -3.44 6.83
C GLY A 329 9.26 -3.50 5.46
N VAL A 330 9.67 -4.69 5.02
CA VAL A 330 10.28 -4.90 3.70
C VAL A 330 9.79 -6.21 3.09
N ALA A 331 9.40 -6.17 1.82
CA ALA A 331 9.06 -7.36 1.04
C ALA A 331 9.40 -7.13 -0.44
N GLY A 332 10.35 -7.90 -0.95
CA GLY A 332 10.89 -7.80 -2.30
C GLY A 332 11.46 -6.40 -2.59
N ASP A 333 10.75 -5.69 -3.46
CA ASP A 333 11.12 -4.34 -3.92
C ASP A 333 10.28 -3.23 -3.25
N VAL A 334 9.56 -3.55 -2.17
CA VAL A 334 8.73 -2.59 -1.42
C VAL A 334 9.25 -2.48 0.01
N ALA A 335 9.37 -1.25 0.50
CA ALA A 335 9.70 -0.92 1.87
C ALA A 335 8.69 0.08 2.42
N LEU A 336 8.33 -0.09 3.68
CA LEU A 336 7.40 0.76 4.41
C LEU A 336 8.08 1.30 5.68
N VAL A 337 7.84 2.57 5.99
CA VAL A 337 8.45 3.29 7.11
C VAL A 337 7.35 4.04 7.87
N GLY A 338 7.05 3.60 9.09
CA GLY A 338 6.06 4.25 9.95
C GLY A 338 6.62 5.47 10.68
N ALA A 339 5.82 6.53 10.73
CA ALA A 339 6.07 7.82 11.35
C ALA A 339 4.87 8.19 12.23
N TYR A 340 4.80 7.57 13.40
CA TYR A 340 3.59 7.56 14.23
C TYR A 340 3.25 8.91 14.88
N HIS A 341 4.12 9.90 14.78
CA HIS A 341 3.90 11.28 15.24
C HIS A 341 3.76 12.27 14.08
N ASP A 342 3.62 11.77 12.85
CA ASP A 342 3.37 12.66 11.72
C ASP A 342 2.07 13.46 11.92
N ASP A 343 2.12 14.74 11.53
CA ASP A 343 1.09 15.74 11.82
C ASP A 343 0.17 16.07 10.62
N ASP A 344 0.37 15.46 9.45
CA ASP A 344 -0.33 15.87 8.21
C ASP A 344 -1.83 15.51 8.23
N GLY A 345 -2.21 14.47 8.99
CA GLY A 345 -3.59 14.11 9.30
C GLY A 345 -4.22 14.86 10.48
N GLY A 346 -3.46 15.73 11.15
CA GLY A 346 -3.75 16.30 12.46
C GLY A 346 -2.64 15.97 13.47
N GLY A 347 -2.54 16.72 14.57
CA GLY A 347 -1.43 16.54 15.52
C GLY A 347 -1.29 15.10 16.02
N ASP A 348 -0.11 14.50 15.84
CA ASP A 348 0.25 13.11 16.11
C ASP A 348 -0.75 12.09 15.50
N ALA A 349 -1.29 12.37 14.30
CA ALA A 349 -2.18 11.43 13.60
C ALA A 349 -1.43 10.19 13.10
N GLY A 350 -0.17 10.38 12.69
CA GLY A 350 0.74 9.36 12.19
C GLY A 350 0.56 9.00 10.72
N SER A 351 1.67 8.61 10.08
CA SER A 351 1.76 8.27 8.65
C SER A 351 2.64 7.04 8.39
N VAL A 352 2.56 6.49 7.17
CA VAL A 352 3.45 5.41 6.70
C VAL A 352 3.94 5.70 5.29
N TYR A 353 5.25 5.88 5.12
CA TYR A 353 5.84 6.17 3.83
C TYR A 353 6.22 4.90 3.07
N ALA A 354 5.91 4.84 1.78
CA ALA A 354 6.30 3.73 0.91
C ALA A 354 7.42 4.08 -0.04
N PHE A 355 8.34 3.14 -0.16
CA PHE A 355 9.48 3.21 -1.05
C PHE A 355 9.49 1.99 -1.96
N GLU A 356 9.76 2.22 -3.24
CA GLU A 356 9.99 1.16 -4.22
C GLU A 356 11.43 1.13 -4.69
N ARG A 357 11.96 -0.09 -4.83
CA ARG A 357 13.30 -0.32 -5.36
C ARG A 357 13.26 -0.49 -6.87
N SER A 358 14.07 0.31 -7.57
CA SER A 358 14.39 0.11 -8.98
C SER A 358 15.90 -0.07 -9.15
N GLY A 359 16.33 -1.30 -9.38
CA GLY A 359 17.74 -1.66 -9.37
C GLY A 359 18.32 -1.57 -7.96
N THR A 360 19.17 -0.58 -7.70
CA THR A 360 19.78 -0.35 -6.37
C THR A 360 19.26 0.89 -5.67
N VAL A 361 18.32 1.61 -6.27
CA VAL A 361 17.81 2.89 -5.77
C VAL A 361 16.42 2.68 -5.21
N TRP A 362 16.20 3.13 -3.99
CA TRP A 362 14.87 3.26 -3.42
C TRP A 362 14.33 4.66 -3.68
N THR A 363 13.08 4.74 -4.11
CA THR A 363 12.40 6.01 -4.35
C THR A 363 11.08 5.97 -3.62
N GLU A 364 10.78 7.02 -2.87
CA GLU A 364 9.45 7.21 -2.30
C GLU A 364 8.43 7.26 -3.44
N THR A 365 7.43 6.38 -3.40
CA THR A 365 6.41 6.33 -4.45
C THR A 365 5.17 7.08 -4.06
N ASN A 366 4.82 7.05 -2.77
CA ASN A 366 3.74 7.79 -2.15
C ASN A 366 3.96 7.79 -0.63
N GLU A 367 3.41 8.79 0.03
CA GLU A 367 2.99 8.65 1.42
C GLU A 367 1.75 7.75 1.42
N VAL A 368 1.89 6.53 1.92
CA VAL A 368 0.72 5.70 2.16
C VAL A 368 0.02 6.32 3.37
N LEU A 369 -1.28 6.13 3.46
CA LEU A 369 -1.92 5.97 4.78
C LEU A 369 -2.28 7.21 5.62
N ALA A 370 -2.24 8.47 5.17
CA ALA A 370 -2.97 9.54 5.89
C ALA A 370 -4.52 9.42 5.77
N ILE A 371 -5.04 8.26 5.38
CA ILE A 371 -6.48 7.99 5.26
C ILE A 371 -7.00 7.50 6.60
N GLY A 372 -7.55 8.46 7.36
CA GLY A 372 -8.34 8.18 8.55
C GLY A 372 -7.62 8.36 9.89
N GLY A 373 -6.36 8.80 9.91
CA GLY A 373 -5.70 9.26 11.14
C GLY A 373 -6.35 10.56 11.61
N ALA A 374 -7.13 10.51 12.69
CA ALA A 374 -7.46 11.69 13.46
C ALA A 374 -6.29 12.05 14.38
N ALA A 375 -6.25 13.31 14.83
CA ALA A 375 -5.21 13.77 15.75
C ALA A 375 -5.11 12.86 17.00
N GLY A 376 -3.91 12.33 17.25
CA GLY A 376 -3.60 11.46 18.38
C GLY A 376 -3.84 9.96 18.17
N ASP A 377 -4.20 9.52 16.96
CA ASP A 377 -4.43 8.10 16.67
C ASP A 377 -3.11 7.29 16.54
N GLU A 378 -2.00 7.98 16.27
CA GLU A 378 -0.65 7.42 16.14
C GLU A 378 -0.54 6.23 15.15
N LEU A 379 -1.09 6.40 13.94
CA LEU A 379 -0.99 5.41 12.87
C LEU A 379 0.46 5.18 12.45
N GLY A 380 0.83 3.93 12.16
CA GLY A 380 2.22 3.57 11.85
C GLY A 380 3.04 3.23 13.09
N TYR A 381 2.40 3.16 14.27
CA TYR A 381 3.05 2.68 15.50
C TYR A 381 3.58 1.24 15.37
N SER A 382 2.81 0.37 14.72
CA SER A 382 3.22 -0.98 14.37
C SER A 382 2.95 -1.26 12.89
N LEU A 383 3.77 -2.10 12.28
CA LEU A 383 3.77 -2.33 10.83
C LEU A 383 4.28 -3.74 10.53
N SER A 384 3.61 -4.44 9.63
CA SER A 384 4.11 -5.67 9.00
C SER A 384 3.75 -5.69 7.52
N LEU A 385 4.58 -6.31 6.69
CA LEU A 385 4.47 -6.35 5.24
C LEU A 385 4.73 -7.76 4.72
N ALA A 386 3.74 -8.36 4.06
CA ALA A 386 3.87 -9.64 3.38
C ALA A 386 3.48 -9.50 1.90
N GLY A 387 4.49 -9.57 1.03
CA GLY A 387 4.31 -9.38 -0.41
C GLY A 387 3.75 -7.99 -0.75
N ALA A 388 2.49 -7.95 -1.18
CA ALA A 388 1.80 -6.71 -1.53
C ALA A 388 0.82 -6.21 -0.44
N ARG A 389 0.78 -6.85 0.73
CA ARG A 389 -0.17 -6.51 1.79
C ARG A 389 0.55 -6.00 3.02
N ALA A 390 0.14 -4.82 3.47
CA ALA A 390 0.61 -4.24 4.70
C ALA A 390 -0.49 -4.29 5.77
N VAL A 391 -0.07 -4.45 7.03
CA VAL A 391 -0.93 -4.20 8.18
C VAL A 391 -0.28 -3.13 9.02
N VAL A 392 -1.07 -2.14 9.42
CA VAL A 392 -0.61 -0.96 10.14
C VAL A 392 -1.47 -0.76 11.38
N GLY A 393 -0.84 -0.59 12.54
CA GLY A 393 -1.51 -0.28 13.78
C GLY A 393 -1.65 1.22 14.03
N ALA A 394 -2.83 1.62 14.52
CA ALA A 394 -3.11 2.93 15.12
C ALA A 394 -3.60 2.68 16.55
N TRP A 395 -2.66 2.43 17.44
CA TRP A 395 -2.92 1.88 18.77
C TRP A 395 -3.65 2.82 19.74
N LEU A 396 -3.76 4.11 19.42
CA LEU A 396 -4.51 5.10 20.20
C LEU A 396 -5.79 5.57 19.52
N HIS A 397 -6.16 4.99 18.37
CA HIS A 397 -7.42 5.30 17.69
C HIS A 397 -8.63 5.20 18.64
N ASP A 398 -9.53 6.18 18.53
CA ASP A 398 -10.64 6.38 19.46
C ASP A 398 -11.99 5.77 19.02
N GLY A 399 -12.03 5.01 17.92
CA GLY A 399 -13.27 4.52 17.28
C GLY A 399 -14.21 3.73 18.18
N ALA A 400 -13.67 2.85 19.02
CA ALA A 400 -14.41 2.03 19.98
C ALA A 400 -14.32 2.58 21.43
N GLY A 401 -13.85 3.82 21.59
CA GLY A 401 -13.62 4.49 22.86
C GLY A 401 -12.19 5.02 22.97
N ALA A 402 -11.94 5.88 23.96
CA ALA A 402 -10.65 6.54 24.10
C ALA A 402 -9.47 5.54 24.13
N SER A 403 -8.53 5.68 23.21
CA SER A 403 -7.35 4.83 23.04
C SER A 403 -7.69 3.34 22.93
N SER A 404 -8.82 3.00 22.29
CA SER A 404 -9.19 1.62 22.02
C SER A 404 -8.25 0.95 21.02
N GLY A 405 -7.71 1.76 20.10
CA GLY A 405 -6.83 1.34 19.02
C GLY A 405 -7.57 0.65 17.87
N ARG A 406 -6.86 0.47 16.75
CA ARG A 406 -7.28 -0.36 15.59
C ARG A 406 -6.06 -0.85 14.80
N ALA A 407 -6.29 -1.77 13.86
CA ALA A 407 -5.35 -2.06 12.79
C ALA A 407 -6.02 -1.91 11.41
N LEU A 408 -5.23 -1.55 10.41
CA LEU A 408 -5.70 -1.33 9.05
C LEU A 408 -4.91 -2.22 8.09
N VAL A 409 -5.58 -2.79 7.08
CA VAL A 409 -4.95 -3.60 6.04
C VAL A 409 -4.93 -2.81 4.74
N TYR A 410 -3.78 -2.77 4.08
CA TYR A 410 -3.59 -2.06 2.81
C TYR A 410 -3.08 -2.99 1.72
N ASP A 411 -3.50 -2.73 0.49
CA ASP A 411 -2.77 -3.18 -0.70
C ASP A 411 -1.72 -2.11 -1.03
N VAL A 412 -0.46 -2.53 -1.08
CA VAL A 412 0.68 -1.71 -1.53
C VAL A 412 1.23 -2.22 -2.87
N GLY A 413 0.38 -2.95 -3.60
CA GLY A 413 0.68 -3.68 -4.82
C GLY A 413 0.13 -3.02 -6.08
N GLN A 414 -0.89 -3.62 -6.66
CA GLN A 414 -1.45 -3.20 -7.96
C GLN A 414 -2.95 -2.93 -7.87
N ASP A 415 -3.56 -3.12 -6.69
CA ASP A 415 -4.98 -2.82 -6.53
C ASP A 415 -5.17 -1.31 -6.68
N SER A 416 -6.16 -0.93 -7.48
CA SER A 416 -6.38 0.46 -7.85
C SER A 416 -7.38 1.11 -6.89
N ASP A 417 -7.21 2.40 -6.67
CA ASP A 417 -8.25 3.28 -6.11
C ASP A 417 -8.48 4.35 -7.17
N CYS A 418 -9.32 4.02 -8.12
CA CYS A 418 -9.49 4.83 -9.33
C CYS A 418 -10.37 6.05 -9.08
N ASN A 419 -11.21 6.02 -8.05
CA ASN A 419 -12.05 7.13 -7.63
C ASN A 419 -11.33 8.06 -6.61
N GLY A 420 -10.18 7.64 -6.08
CA GLY A 420 -9.31 8.40 -5.19
C GLY A 420 -9.87 8.58 -3.78
N ASN A 421 -10.73 7.66 -3.32
CA ASN A 421 -11.38 7.76 -2.01
C ASN A 421 -10.57 7.11 -0.86
N GLY A 422 -9.43 6.50 -1.18
CA GLY A 422 -8.53 5.82 -0.27
C GLY A 422 -8.85 4.33 -0.02
N VAL A 423 -9.92 3.81 -0.60
CA VAL A 423 -10.38 2.41 -0.48
C VAL A 423 -10.14 1.70 -1.80
N CYS A 424 -9.71 0.44 -1.75
CA CYS A 424 -9.43 -0.29 -2.99
C CYS A 424 -10.71 -0.51 -3.81
N ASP A 425 -10.59 -0.43 -5.13
CA ASP A 425 -11.66 -0.69 -6.10
C ASP A 425 -12.37 -2.02 -5.80
N ALA A 426 -11.61 -3.07 -5.49
CA ALA A 426 -12.16 -4.37 -5.12
C ALA A 426 -13.06 -4.33 -3.87
N VAL A 427 -12.76 -3.46 -2.91
CA VAL A 427 -13.56 -3.25 -1.69
C VAL A 427 -14.77 -2.38 -2.00
N ASP A 428 -14.61 -1.33 -2.81
CA ASP A 428 -15.72 -0.47 -3.22
C ASP A 428 -16.78 -1.25 -3.99
N ILE A 429 -16.37 -2.15 -4.89
CA ILE A 429 -17.25 -3.07 -5.61
C ILE A 429 -17.94 -4.03 -4.62
N ALA A 430 -17.18 -4.65 -3.72
CA ALA A 430 -17.71 -5.63 -2.78
C ALA A 430 -18.72 -5.03 -1.78
N THR A 431 -18.53 -3.77 -1.41
CA THR A 431 -19.41 -3.03 -0.49
C THR A 431 -20.55 -2.29 -1.21
N GLY A 432 -20.49 -2.18 -2.54
CA GLY A 432 -21.46 -1.47 -3.37
C GLY A 432 -21.32 0.05 -3.35
N VAL A 433 -20.17 0.56 -2.89
CA VAL A 433 -19.78 1.98 -3.05
C VAL A 433 -19.58 2.30 -4.52
N SER A 434 -18.93 1.40 -5.25
CA SER A 434 -18.75 1.44 -6.70
C SER A 434 -19.58 0.36 -7.38
N SER A 435 -20.01 0.63 -8.62
CA SER A 435 -20.70 -0.36 -9.45
C SER A 435 -19.68 -1.09 -10.32
N ASP A 436 -19.81 -2.40 -10.45
CA ASP A 436 -19.12 -3.22 -11.46
C ASP A 436 -20.19 -4.04 -12.18
N THR A 437 -20.90 -3.40 -13.10
CA THR A 437 -22.07 -4.01 -13.73
C THR A 437 -21.66 -5.14 -14.67
N ASN A 438 -20.44 -5.09 -15.20
CA ASN A 438 -19.92 -6.05 -16.17
C ASN A 438 -19.14 -7.22 -15.52
N GLY A 439 -18.80 -7.12 -14.24
CA GLY A 439 -18.17 -8.15 -13.41
C GLY A 439 -16.68 -8.36 -13.70
N ASN A 440 -15.98 -7.35 -14.22
CA ASN A 440 -14.57 -7.44 -14.59
C ASN A 440 -13.60 -7.03 -13.48
N GLY A 441 -14.12 -6.57 -12.33
CA GLY A 441 -13.33 -6.12 -11.18
C GLY A 441 -12.77 -4.70 -11.30
N ILE A 442 -13.28 -3.89 -12.23
CA ILE A 442 -12.94 -2.45 -12.37
C ILE A 442 -14.25 -1.65 -12.17
N PRO A 443 -14.28 -0.63 -11.30
CA PRO A 443 -15.45 0.24 -11.15
C PRO A 443 -15.89 0.86 -12.48
N ASP A 444 -17.19 0.85 -12.77
CA ASP A 444 -17.78 1.37 -14.02
C ASP A 444 -17.43 2.86 -14.22
N GLU A 445 -17.29 3.64 -13.14
CA GLU A 445 -16.84 5.04 -13.17
C GLU A 445 -15.38 5.23 -13.62
N CYS A 446 -14.60 4.16 -13.58
CA CYS A 446 -13.18 4.12 -13.92
C CYS A 446 -12.92 3.46 -15.28
N GLU A 447 -13.98 2.98 -15.91
CA GLU A 447 -13.94 2.48 -17.27
C GLU A 447 -14.09 3.61 -18.28
N THR A 448 -13.13 3.71 -19.20
CA THR A 448 -13.33 4.48 -20.43
C THR A 448 -14.06 3.61 -21.45
N VAL A 449 -15.27 4.01 -21.83
CA VAL A 449 -16.09 3.24 -22.78
C VAL A 449 -15.90 3.75 -24.21
N GLY A 450 -15.49 2.84 -25.08
CA GLY A 450 -15.37 3.05 -26.51
C GLY A 450 -13.97 3.49 -26.97
N THR A 451 -13.73 3.34 -28.26
CA THR A 451 -12.47 3.69 -28.90
C THR A 451 -12.60 5.04 -29.62
N PRO A 452 -11.90 6.10 -29.16
CA PRO A 452 -11.92 7.38 -29.84
C PRO A 452 -11.14 7.30 -31.16
N TYR A 453 -11.61 8.01 -32.19
CA TYR A 453 -11.00 8.03 -33.51
C TYR A 453 -11.31 9.31 -34.28
N CYS A 454 -10.72 9.47 -35.47
CA CYS A 454 -10.97 10.60 -36.37
C CYS A 454 -10.61 11.95 -35.70
N PHE A 455 -9.34 12.06 -35.33
CA PHE A 455 -8.79 13.25 -34.67
C PHE A 455 -8.46 14.35 -35.68
N GLY A 456 -8.67 15.59 -35.25
CA GLY A 456 -8.30 16.82 -35.96
C GLY A 456 -6.85 17.26 -35.71
N ASP A 457 -6.00 16.41 -35.14
CA ASP A 457 -4.60 16.72 -34.79
C ASP A 457 -3.62 16.61 -35.98
N GLY A 458 -4.13 16.29 -37.17
CA GLY A 458 -3.33 16.11 -38.37
C GLY A 458 -2.75 14.71 -38.54
N SER A 459 -3.09 13.75 -37.66
CA SER A 459 -2.70 12.34 -37.80
C SER A 459 -3.52 11.57 -38.84
N GLY A 460 -4.65 12.13 -39.31
CA GLY A 460 -5.54 11.54 -40.31
C GLY A 460 -6.02 12.52 -41.38
N ALA A 461 -7.33 12.58 -41.61
CA ALA A 461 -7.92 13.54 -42.56
C ALA A 461 -7.62 14.98 -42.10
N ALA A 462 -7.28 15.85 -43.05
CA ALA A 462 -6.94 17.23 -42.74
C ALA A 462 -8.18 18.05 -42.38
N CYS A 463 -8.08 18.87 -41.34
CA CYS A 463 -9.13 19.82 -40.99
C CYS A 463 -9.36 20.84 -42.13
N PRO A 464 -10.62 21.25 -42.40
CA PRO A 464 -11.04 22.00 -43.59
C PRO A 464 -10.28 23.31 -43.89
N CYS A 465 -9.72 23.99 -42.88
CA CYS A 465 -8.94 25.23 -43.07
C CYS A 465 -7.57 25.23 -42.37
N GLY A 466 -7.02 24.05 -42.07
CA GLY A 466 -5.75 23.92 -41.34
C GLY A 466 -5.87 24.22 -39.84
N ASN A 467 -7.10 24.26 -39.32
CA ASN A 467 -7.43 24.40 -37.91
C ASN A 467 -7.21 23.08 -37.15
N THR A 468 -5.95 22.63 -37.07
CA THR A 468 -5.61 21.39 -36.37
C THR A 468 -5.84 21.54 -34.86
N GLY A 469 -6.56 20.59 -34.27
CA GLY A 469 -6.78 20.50 -32.82
C GLY A 469 -5.60 19.88 -32.08
N GLY A 470 -5.74 19.74 -30.76
CA GLY A 470 -4.80 18.96 -29.94
C GLY A 470 -4.94 17.46 -30.19
N THR A 471 -3.94 16.68 -29.74
CA THR A 471 -3.95 15.21 -29.83
C THR A 471 -5.23 14.63 -29.22
N GLY A 472 -5.89 13.74 -29.95
CA GLY A 472 -7.12 13.09 -29.49
C GLY A 472 -8.40 13.94 -29.60
N GLN A 473 -8.30 15.18 -30.06
CA GLN A 473 -9.43 16.11 -30.16
C GLN A 473 -10.00 16.19 -31.58
N GLY A 474 -11.20 16.77 -31.73
CA GLY A 474 -11.70 17.25 -33.03
C GLY A 474 -10.86 18.41 -33.59
N CYS A 475 -11.32 19.01 -34.69
CA CYS A 475 -10.67 20.20 -35.23
C CYS A 475 -10.81 21.39 -34.26
N LEU A 476 -9.87 22.33 -34.32
CA LEU A 476 -9.83 23.49 -33.43
C LEU A 476 -11.09 24.34 -33.62
N ASN A 477 -11.75 24.69 -32.51
CA ASN A 477 -12.97 25.50 -32.49
C ASN A 477 -12.74 26.87 -31.82
N SER A 478 -13.79 27.70 -31.69
CA SER A 478 -13.66 29.07 -31.14
C SER A 478 -13.23 29.16 -29.67
N THR A 479 -13.25 28.05 -28.93
CA THR A 479 -12.68 27.97 -27.56
C THR A 479 -11.16 27.91 -27.54
N GLY A 480 -10.52 27.69 -28.70
CA GLY A 480 -9.07 27.48 -28.80
C GLY A 480 -8.62 26.05 -28.52
N SER A 481 -9.54 25.09 -28.45
CA SER A 481 -9.26 23.65 -28.38
C SER A 481 -10.23 22.88 -29.29
N GLY A 482 -9.88 21.66 -29.66
CA GLY A 482 -10.82 20.76 -30.34
C GLY A 482 -11.81 20.16 -29.36
N ALA A 483 -13.05 19.93 -29.80
CA ALA A 483 -14.05 19.27 -28.98
C ALA A 483 -13.72 17.78 -28.80
N VAL A 484 -13.97 17.24 -27.61
CA VAL A 484 -13.71 15.83 -27.27
C VAL A 484 -15.01 15.15 -26.92
N LEU A 485 -15.23 13.95 -27.47
CA LEU A 485 -16.31 13.04 -27.06
C LEU A 485 -15.69 11.80 -26.40
N SER A 486 -16.10 11.53 -25.17
CA SER A 486 -15.74 10.34 -24.39
C SER A 486 -17.00 9.60 -23.92
N GLY A 487 -16.82 8.31 -23.58
CA GLY A 487 -17.84 7.47 -22.95
C GLY A 487 -17.38 7.03 -21.55
N GLY A 488 -18.31 6.97 -20.61
CA GLY A 488 -18.15 6.35 -19.29
C GLY A 488 -19.35 5.46 -18.93
N GLY A 489 -19.28 4.73 -17.82
CA GLY A 489 -20.22 3.64 -17.50
C GLY A 489 -19.76 2.35 -18.17
N SER A 490 -20.68 1.54 -18.70
CA SER A 490 -20.36 0.31 -19.44
C SER A 490 -20.87 0.30 -20.89
N ALA A 491 -20.43 -0.68 -21.68
CA ALA A 491 -21.01 -0.99 -23.00
C ALA A 491 -22.15 -2.03 -22.93
N SER A 492 -22.65 -2.35 -21.73
CA SER A 492 -23.68 -3.38 -21.56
C SER A 492 -25.07 -2.86 -21.97
N VAL A 493 -25.73 -3.66 -22.80
CA VAL A 493 -27.12 -3.40 -23.24
C VAL A 493 -28.12 -3.65 -22.11
N ALA A 494 -27.83 -4.61 -21.22
CA ALA A 494 -28.66 -4.87 -20.05
C ALA A 494 -28.54 -3.77 -18.99
N ALA A 495 -27.34 -3.24 -18.77
CA ALA A 495 -27.10 -2.16 -17.82
C ALA A 495 -27.71 -0.83 -18.28
N ASP A 496 -27.53 -0.50 -19.57
CA ASP A 496 -27.95 0.76 -20.18
C ASP A 496 -27.46 2.01 -19.42
N ASP A 497 -26.22 1.96 -18.96
CA ASP A 497 -25.58 2.97 -18.11
C ASP A 497 -24.57 3.85 -18.86
N LEU A 498 -24.32 3.60 -20.15
CA LEU A 498 -23.41 4.41 -20.98
C LEU A 498 -23.78 5.91 -20.94
N VAL A 499 -22.80 6.72 -20.54
CA VAL A 499 -22.85 8.19 -20.57
C VAL A 499 -21.85 8.74 -21.58
N LEU A 500 -22.36 9.47 -22.57
CA LEU A 500 -21.58 10.17 -23.59
C LEU A 500 -21.39 11.63 -23.18
N SER A 501 -20.14 12.06 -23.05
CA SER A 501 -19.79 13.42 -22.64
C SER A 501 -18.98 14.13 -23.73
N ALA A 502 -19.55 15.19 -24.29
CA ALA A 502 -18.88 16.07 -25.23
C ALA A 502 -18.38 17.32 -24.49
N THR A 503 -17.07 17.59 -24.52
CA THR A 503 -16.39 18.69 -23.82
C THR A 503 -15.62 19.60 -24.77
N ASN A 504 -15.20 20.78 -24.27
CA ASN A 504 -14.59 21.86 -25.06
C ASN A 504 -15.51 22.44 -26.14
N LEU A 505 -16.83 22.44 -25.92
CA LEU A 505 -17.78 23.11 -26.79
C LEU A 505 -17.85 24.60 -26.42
N PRO A 506 -18.19 25.50 -27.36
CA PRO A 506 -18.55 26.87 -27.03
C PRO A 506 -19.72 26.90 -26.03
N ALA A 507 -19.50 27.50 -24.87
CA ALA A 507 -20.50 27.55 -23.80
C ALA A 507 -21.82 28.16 -24.28
N THR A 508 -22.94 27.66 -23.76
CA THR A 508 -24.32 28.12 -24.07
C THR A 508 -24.77 27.93 -25.52
N GLN A 509 -23.97 27.31 -26.38
CA GLN A 509 -24.38 26.93 -27.73
C GLN A 509 -25.13 25.60 -27.72
N PHE A 510 -26.06 25.42 -28.65
CA PHE A 510 -26.73 24.13 -28.79
C PHE A 510 -25.88 23.14 -29.61
N GLY A 511 -26.02 21.86 -29.27
CA GLY A 511 -25.40 20.76 -29.96
C GLY A 511 -26.31 19.54 -29.99
N ILE A 512 -25.88 18.55 -30.75
CA ILE A 512 -26.58 17.31 -31.03
C ILE A 512 -25.56 16.18 -30.97
N LEU A 513 -25.80 15.22 -30.08
CA LEU A 513 -25.14 13.92 -30.18
C LEU A 513 -25.90 13.07 -31.18
N TYR A 514 -25.16 12.35 -32.01
CA TYR A 514 -25.73 11.47 -33.02
C TYR A 514 -24.84 10.26 -33.24
N MET A 515 -25.42 9.25 -33.87
CA MET A 515 -24.81 7.96 -34.08
C MET A 515 -25.06 7.42 -35.49
N GLY A 516 -24.18 6.53 -35.94
CA GLY A 516 -24.27 5.80 -37.21
C GLY A 516 -23.42 4.53 -37.21
N PRO A 517 -23.63 3.63 -38.18
CA PRO A 517 -23.01 2.30 -38.18
C PRO A 517 -21.54 2.32 -38.58
N ASP A 518 -21.15 3.24 -39.46
CA ASP A 518 -19.85 3.16 -40.14
C ASP A 518 -18.95 4.35 -39.76
N PRO A 519 -17.66 4.11 -39.49
CA PRO A 519 -16.69 5.20 -39.29
C PRO A 519 -16.29 5.83 -40.63
N THR A 520 -16.01 7.12 -40.62
CA THR A 520 -15.46 7.87 -41.76
C THR A 520 -14.59 9.03 -41.26
N ALA A 521 -14.05 9.82 -42.17
CA ALA A 521 -13.35 11.07 -41.84
C ALA A 521 -13.42 12.01 -43.03
N VAL A 522 -14.48 12.82 -43.09
CA VAL A 522 -14.72 13.74 -44.21
C VAL A 522 -14.90 15.18 -43.72
N PRO A 523 -14.26 16.18 -44.37
CA PRO A 523 -14.50 17.58 -44.10
C PRO A 523 -16.00 17.94 -44.10
N PHE A 524 -16.48 18.57 -43.03
CA PHE A 524 -17.86 19.00 -42.89
C PHE A 524 -17.97 20.20 -41.94
N GLY A 525 -18.33 21.37 -42.48
CA GLY A 525 -18.26 22.63 -41.72
C GLY A 525 -16.82 23.02 -41.44
N ASP A 526 -16.54 23.43 -40.20
CA ASP A 526 -15.18 23.74 -39.75
C ASP A 526 -14.41 22.47 -39.30
N GLY A 527 -15.06 21.30 -39.34
CA GLY A 527 -14.55 20.05 -38.77
C GLY A 527 -14.50 18.83 -39.67
N LEU A 528 -14.35 17.67 -39.03
CA LEU A 528 -14.43 16.36 -39.65
C LEU A 528 -15.70 15.65 -39.18
N ARG A 529 -16.54 15.22 -40.13
CA ARG A 529 -17.59 14.24 -39.84
C ARG A 529 -16.93 12.87 -39.78
N CYS A 530 -17.03 12.25 -38.60
CA CYS A 530 -16.37 10.98 -38.30
C CYS A 530 -17.31 9.78 -38.46
N ILE A 531 -18.60 10.02 -38.69
CA ILE A 531 -19.62 8.98 -38.84
C ILE A 531 -20.19 9.02 -40.26
N ASP A 532 -20.41 7.85 -40.86
CA ASP A 532 -21.23 7.67 -42.05
C ASP A 532 -22.56 7.00 -41.72
N ALA A 533 -23.61 7.34 -42.48
CA ALA A 533 -24.94 6.81 -42.27
C ALA A 533 -25.01 5.31 -42.63
N GLY A 534 -24.15 4.84 -43.53
CA GLY A 534 -24.16 3.46 -43.99
C GLY A 534 -25.54 2.99 -44.45
N ALA A 535 -25.82 1.71 -44.27
CA ALA A 535 -27.12 1.11 -44.59
C ALA A 535 -28.19 1.36 -43.51
N LEU A 536 -27.80 1.72 -42.27
CA LEU A 536 -28.71 1.84 -41.13
C LEU A 536 -29.22 3.26 -40.88
N GLY A 537 -28.54 4.27 -41.42
CA GLY A 537 -28.90 5.68 -41.31
C GLY A 537 -28.19 6.40 -40.15
N PHE A 538 -28.42 7.71 -40.07
CA PHE A 538 -28.06 8.50 -38.90
C PHE A 538 -29.23 8.52 -37.91
N HIS A 539 -28.91 8.38 -36.63
CA HIS A 539 -29.86 8.54 -35.54
C HIS A 539 -29.33 9.62 -34.59
N ARG A 540 -30.22 10.48 -34.09
CA ARG A 540 -29.82 11.64 -33.29
C ARG A 540 -30.56 11.69 -31.96
N PHE A 541 -29.84 12.05 -30.92
CA PHE A 541 -30.39 12.35 -29.61
C PHE A 541 -31.03 13.76 -29.60
N PRO A 542 -31.77 14.12 -28.54
CA PRO A 542 -32.38 15.45 -28.43
C PRO A 542 -31.34 16.57 -28.53
N VAL A 543 -31.77 17.74 -28.98
CA VAL A 543 -30.93 18.94 -28.97
C VAL A 543 -30.66 19.33 -27.52
N ARG A 544 -29.38 19.53 -27.17
CA ARG A 544 -28.93 19.95 -25.85
C ARG A 544 -28.20 21.29 -25.95
N ASN A 545 -28.24 22.10 -24.91
CA ASN A 545 -27.37 23.27 -24.80
C ASN A 545 -26.12 22.89 -24.01
N ALA A 546 -24.95 23.28 -24.50
CA ALA A 546 -23.71 23.18 -23.75
C ALA A 546 -23.82 24.04 -22.48
N GLY A 547 -23.46 23.47 -21.34
CA GLY A 547 -23.43 24.18 -20.06
C GLY A 547 -22.42 25.33 -20.04
N PRO A 548 -22.31 26.07 -18.92
CA PRO A 548 -21.32 27.14 -18.76
C PRO A 548 -19.87 26.69 -18.98
N GLY A 549 -19.57 25.42 -18.67
CA GLY A 549 -18.26 24.80 -18.90
C GLY A 549 -18.05 24.23 -20.31
N GLY A 550 -19.00 24.42 -21.25
CA GLY A 550 -18.84 23.91 -22.60
C GLY A 550 -19.05 22.39 -22.73
N THR A 551 -19.97 21.84 -21.94
CA THR A 551 -20.22 20.38 -21.89
C THR A 551 -21.66 20.04 -22.29
N ILE A 552 -21.82 19.01 -23.10
CA ILE A 552 -23.09 18.32 -23.34
C ILE A 552 -22.95 16.87 -22.90
N VAL A 553 -23.95 16.35 -22.19
CA VAL A 553 -24.00 14.96 -21.71
C VAL A 553 -25.26 14.29 -22.24
N GLU A 554 -25.15 13.05 -22.70
CA GLU A 554 -26.27 12.18 -23.04
C GLU A 554 -26.09 10.81 -22.38
N GLY A 555 -27.14 10.29 -21.75
CA GLY A 555 -27.06 9.11 -20.90
C GLY A 555 -27.19 9.44 -19.39
N PRO A 556 -27.28 8.41 -18.53
CA PRO A 556 -27.47 6.99 -18.87
C PRO A 556 -28.82 6.76 -19.57
N GLY A 557 -29.06 5.56 -20.09
CA GLY A 557 -30.31 5.23 -20.80
C GLY A 557 -30.25 5.37 -22.33
N VAL A 558 -29.06 5.37 -22.93
CA VAL A 558 -28.88 5.56 -24.39
C VAL A 558 -29.45 4.39 -25.21
N VAL A 559 -29.41 3.17 -24.67
CA VAL A 559 -30.01 1.97 -25.27
C VAL A 559 -31.52 2.07 -25.22
N ALA A 560 -32.12 2.31 -24.05
CA ALA A 560 -33.56 2.49 -23.90
C ALA A 560 -34.06 3.66 -24.75
N PHE A 561 -33.31 4.76 -24.82
CA PHE A 561 -33.62 5.87 -25.70
C PHE A 561 -33.67 5.42 -27.17
N SER A 562 -32.67 4.65 -27.63
CA SER A 562 -32.63 4.12 -28.99
C SER A 562 -33.85 3.24 -29.30
N LEU A 563 -34.22 2.34 -28.38
CA LEU A 563 -35.35 1.42 -28.52
C LEU A 563 -36.71 2.15 -28.53
N GLY A 564 -36.81 3.25 -27.79
CA GLY A 564 -38.05 4.03 -27.65
C GLY A 564 -38.25 5.09 -28.73
N ASN A 565 -37.17 5.59 -29.35
CA ASN A 565 -37.22 6.81 -30.16
C ASN A 565 -36.65 6.66 -31.57
N PHE A 566 -35.87 5.61 -31.86
CA PHE A 566 -35.32 5.38 -33.20
C PHE A 566 -36.12 4.31 -33.95
N PRO A 567 -36.09 4.31 -35.30
CA PRO A 567 -36.58 3.16 -36.06
C PRO A 567 -35.74 1.92 -35.72
N THR A 568 -36.27 0.72 -35.98
CA THR A 568 -35.60 -0.55 -35.64
C THR A 568 -34.16 -0.67 -36.15
N ALA A 569 -33.83 -0.03 -37.28
CA ALA A 569 -32.47 0.00 -37.83
C ALA A 569 -31.46 0.73 -36.93
N GLY A 570 -31.92 1.63 -36.06
CA GLY A 570 -31.10 2.41 -35.12
C GLY A 570 -31.13 1.90 -33.69
N HIS A 571 -31.74 0.75 -33.43
CA HIS A 571 -31.75 0.16 -32.10
C HIS A 571 -30.34 -0.32 -31.73
N ILE A 572 -29.88 0.08 -30.54
CA ILE A 572 -28.66 -0.46 -29.96
C ILE A 572 -28.97 -1.86 -29.42
N ALA A 573 -28.20 -2.84 -29.86
CA ALA A 573 -28.38 -4.24 -29.50
C ALA A 573 -27.05 -4.89 -29.14
N SER A 574 -27.10 -5.97 -28.35
CA SER A 574 -25.90 -6.71 -27.96
C SER A 574 -25.19 -7.26 -29.21
N GLY A 575 -23.87 -7.13 -29.26
CA GLY A 575 -23.02 -7.47 -30.39
C GLY A 575 -23.00 -6.44 -31.52
N SER A 576 -23.75 -5.32 -31.41
CA SER A 576 -23.66 -4.21 -32.37
C SER A 576 -22.50 -3.28 -32.04
N THR A 577 -21.96 -2.59 -33.04
CA THR A 577 -21.01 -1.48 -32.85
C THR A 577 -21.64 -0.22 -33.41
N TRP A 578 -21.62 0.85 -32.63
CA TRP A 578 -22.12 2.15 -33.05
C TRP A 578 -21.07 3.22 -32.86
N ASN A 579 -21.05 4.16 -33.80
CA ASN A 579 -20.15 5.30 -33.79
C ASN A 579 -20.90 6.54 -33.35
N PHE A 580 -20.38 7.27 -32.36
CA PHE A 580 -20.97 8.48 -31.79
C PHE A 580 -20.10 9.71 -32.06
N GLN A 581 -20.75 10.87 -32.22
CA GLN A 581 -20.10 12.15 -32.47
C GLN A 581 -21.03 13.28 -32.01
N ALA A 582 -20.45 14.39 -31.55
CA ALA A 582 -21.17 15.61 -31.28
C ALA A 582 -21.02 16.58 -32.46
N TRP A 583 -22.15 17.10 -32.94
CA TRP A 583 -22.22 18.32 -33.74
C TRP A 583 -22.59 19.48 -32.82
N PHE A 584 -21.98 20.65 -32.97
CA PHE A 584 -22.33 21.81 -32.15
C PHE A 584 -22.22 23.12 -32.92
N ARG A 585 -23.05 24.08 -32.52
CA ARG A 585 -23.02 25.43 -33.07
C ARG A 585 -21.77 26.16 -32.58
N ASP A 586 -21.04 26.74 -33.52
CA ASP A 586 -19.85 27.56 -33.25
C ASP A 586 -19.81 28.78 -34.16
N PRO A 587 -20.44 29.91 -33.78
CA PRO A 587 -20.49 31.10 -34.61
C PRO A 587 -19.15 31.82 -34.74
N GLY A 588 -18.22 31.55 -33.82
CA GLY A 588 -16.87 32.13 -33.80
C GLY A 588 -15.82 31.21 -34.42
N GLY A 589 -16.25 30.16 -35.12
CA GLY A 589 -15.39 29.11 -35.67
C GLY A 589 -14.34 29.65 -36.66
N PRO A 590 -13.18 28.97 -36.77
CA PRO A 590 -12.02 29.46 -37.50
C PRO A 590 -12.17 29.44 -39.03
N CYS A 591 -13.09 28.64 -39.59
CA CYS A 591 -13.24 28.50 -41.05
C CYS A 591 -14.49 29.19 -41.61
N SER A 592 -15.11 30.09 -40.83
CA SER A 592 -16.28 30.91 -41.23
C SER A 592 -17.57 30.10 -41.48
N ASN A 593 -17.64 28.82 -41.12
CA ASN A 593 -18.92 28.14 -40.92
C ASN A 593 -19.39 28.33 -39.47
N ALA A 594 -20.68 28.15 -39.21
CA ALA A 594 -21.28 28.42 -37.91
C ALA A 594 -21.37 27.17 -37.01
N PHE A 595 -20.60 26.12 -37.30
CA PHE A 595 -20.64 24.84 -36.58
C PHE A 595 -19.37 24.01 -36.77
N GLU A 596 -19.16 23.08 -35.85
CA GLU A 596 -17.97 22.26 -35.69
C GLU A 596 -18.32 20.88 -35.11
N LEU A 597 -17.37 19.93 -35.09
CA LEU A 597 -17.59 18.56 -34.60
C LEU A 597 -16.50 18.07 -33.63
N SER A 598 -16.86 17.16 -32.72
CA SER A 598 -15.91 16.43 -31.86
C SER A 598 -15.15 15.36 -32.64
N ASN A 599 -14.20 14.66 -32.00
CA ASN A 599 -13.77 13.34 -32.48
C ASN A 599 -14.94 12.34 -32.55
N GLY A 600 -14.74 11.22 -33.25
CA GLY A 600 -15.63 10.08 -33.20
C GLY A 600 -15.32 9.17 -32.01
N LEU A 601 -16.33 8.44 -31.52
CA LEU A 601 -16.20 7.42 -30.48
C LEU A 601 -16.92 6.14 -30.92
N ALA A 602 -16.21 5.03 -31.08
CA ALA A 602 -16.79 3.75 -31.46
C ALA A 602 -17.05 2.90 -30.21
N VAL A 603 -18.29 2.45 -30.01
CA VAL A 603 -18.67 1.60 -28.87
C VAL A 603 -19.19 0.27 -29.39
N ALA A 604 -18.55 -0.83 -28.95
CA ALA A 604 -19.01 -2.19 -29.21
C ALA A 604 -19.85 -2.66 -28.02
N PHE A 605 -21.15 -2.82 -28.23
CA PHE A 605 -22.10 -3.16 -27.18
C PHE A 605 -22.09 -4.65 -26.87
N VAL A 606 -22.05 -4.97 -25.58
CA VAL A 606 -22.02 -6.34 -25.05
C VAL A 606 -23.35 -6.67 -24.33
N PRO A 607 -23.66 -7.95 -24.07
CA PRO A 607 -24.87 -8.34 -23.35
C PRO A 607 -25.12 -7.55 -22.07
#